data_AF-A0A537NTE8-F1
#
_entry.id   AF-A0A537NTE8-F1
#
_cell.length_a   1.000
_cell.length_b   1.000
_cell.length_c   1.000
_cell.angle_alpha   90.00
_cell.angle_beta   90.00
_cell.angle_gamma   90.00
#
_symmetry.space_group_name_H-M   'P 1'
#
loop_
_entity.id
_entity.type
_entity.pdbx_description
1 polymer ?
#
loop_
_entity_poly.entity_id
_entity_poly.type
_entity_poly.pdbx_seq_one_letter_code
_entity_poly.pdbx_strand_id
1 'polypeptide(L)' 'MSAKIAILGRPNVGKSTLFNRLVGRKLALVDDQPGVTRDRREGEGRLADLTFRLFDT' A
#
# COMPACT_ATOMS: atom_id res chain seq x y z
N MET A 1 19.72 -5.81 -2.98
CA MET A 1 18.86 -4.70 -3.44
C MET A 1 17.43 -5.02 -3.05
N SER A 2 16.67 -4.06 -2.51
CA SER A 2 15.23 -4.25 -2.24
C SER A 2 14.43 -3.74 -3.43
N ALA A 3 13.50 -4.57 -3.94
CA ALA A 3 12.64 -4.19 -5.06
C ALA A 3 11.67 -3.07 -4.65
N LYS A 4 11.33 -2.17 -5.58
CA LYS A 4 10.35 -1.10 -5.36
C LYS A 4 9.09 -1.40 -6.17
N ILE A 5 7.92 -1.40 -5.52
CA ILE A 5 6.64 -1.76 -6.13
C ILE A 5 5.62 -0.65 -5.86
N ALA A 6 4.94 -0.17 -6.90
CA ALA A 6 3.83 0.78 -6.80
C ALA A 6 2.50 0.07 -7.07
N ILE A 7 1.46 0.40 -6.30
CA ILE A 7 0.08 -0.06 -6.54
C ILE A 7 -0.68 1.04 -7.27
N LEU A 8 -1.13 0.74 -8.50
CA LEU A 8 -1.88 1.68 -9.35
C LEU A 8 -3.27 1.13 -9.66
N GLY A 9 -4.25 2.03 -9.80
CA GLY A 9 -5.60 1.65 -10.17
C GLY A 9 -6.64 2.72 -9.89
N ARG A 10 -7.85 2.50 -10.43
CA ARG A 10 -9.00 3.41 -10.27
C ARG A 10 -9.30 3.70 -8.78
N PRO A 11 -9.98 4.81 -8.46
CA PRO A 11 -10.48 5.04 -7.11
C PRO A 11 -11.32 3.86 -6.60
N ASN A 12 -11.21 3.56 -5.30
CA ASN A 12 -12.02 2.55 -4.59
C ASN A 12 -11.91 1.08 -5.08
N VAL A 13 -10.86 0.71 -5.82
CA VAL A 13 -10.62 -0.70 -6.25
C VAL A 13 -9.94 -1.58 -5.18
N GLY A 14 -9.76 -1.07 -3.96
CA GLY A 14 -9.14 -1.82 -2.86
C GLY A 14 -7.60 -1.73 -2.78
N LYS A 15 -6.98 -0.70 -3.37
CA LYS A 15 -5.52 -0.48 -3.34
C LYS A 15 -4.96 -0.47 -1.91
N SER A 16 -5.56 0.33 -1.02
CA SER A 16 -5.11 0.46 0.37
C SER A 16 -5.37 -0.82 1.20
N THR A 17 -6.37 -1.63 0.83
CA THR A 17 -6.58 -2.97 1.41
C THR A 17 -5.43 -3.90 1.05
N LEU A 18 -5.00 -3.91 -0.22
CA LEU A 18 -3.86 -4.70 -0.68
C LEU A 18 -2.55 -4.23 -0.02
N PHE A 19 -2.33 -2.91 0.02
CA PHE A 19 -1.17 -2.31 0.69
C PHE A 19 -1.07 -2.77 2.15
N ASN A 20 -2.16 -2.64 2.91
CA ASN A 20 -2.22 -3.08 4.31
C ASN A 20 -1.89 -4.56 4.48
N ARG A 21 -2.42 -5.41 3.59
CA ARG A 21 -2.17 -6.85 3.64
C ARG A 21 -0.70 -7.19 3.42
N LEU A 22 -0.06 -6.53 2.45
CA LEU A 22 1.34 -6.79 2.10
C LEU A 22 2.33 -6.24 3.12
N VAL A 23 2.01 -5.13 3.79
CA VAL A 23 2.85 -4.52 4.83
C VAL A 23 2.72 -5.24 6.19
N GLY A 24 1.76 -6.17 6.34
CA GLY A 24 1.63 -7.02 7.53
C GLY A 24 1.21 -6.27 8.80
N ARG A 25 0.82 -4.99 8.68
CA ARG A 25 0.34 -4.13 9.77
C ARG A 25 -0.83 -3.31 9.24
N LYS A 26 -1.85 -3.04 10.08
CA LYS A 26 -2.86 -1.98 9.82
C LYS A 26 -2.19 -0.60 9.94
N LEU A 27 -1.23 -0.30 9.05
CA LEU A 27 -0.59 1.02 8.99
C LEU A 27 -1.39 2.01 8.13
N ALA A 28 -2.22 1.52 7.21
CA ALA A 28 -3.23 2.35 6.60
C ALA A 28 -4.51 2.30 7.45
N LEU A 29 -4.68 3.33 8.27
CA LEU A 29 -6.01 3.86 8.58
C LEU A 29 -6.74 3.99 7.24
N VAL A 30 -7.77 3.16 7.06
CA VAL A 30 -8.74 3.32 5.98
C VAL A 30 -9.55 4.54 6.40
N ASP A 31 -9.26 5.69 5.81
CA ASP A 31 -10.16 6.83 5.89
C ASP A 31 -11.14 6.64 4.73
N ASP A 32 -12.41 6.45 5.06
CA ASP A 32 -13.46 6.12 4.10
C ASP A 32 -13.92 7.35 3.29
N GLN A 33 -13.25 8.51 3.45
CA GLN A 33 -13.51 9.71 2.66
C GLN A 33 -12.90 9.62 1.24
N PRO A 34 -13.73 9.60 0.18
CA PRO A 34 -13.25 9.70 -1.18
C PRO A 34 -12.52 11.04 -1.38
N GLY A 35 -11.25 11.00 -1.78
CA GLY A 35 -10.47 12.21 -2.12
C GLY A 35 -9.28 12.53 -1.21
N VAL A 36 -8.91 11.66 -0.27
CA VAL A 36 -7.78 11.91 0.64
C VAL A 36 -6.71 10.81 0.57
N THR A 37 -5.87 10.86 -0.47
CA THR A 37 -4.49 10.32 -0.38
C THR A 37 -3.53 11.48 -0.60
N ARG A 38 -3.52 12.41 0.35
CA ARG A 38 -2.69 13.62 0.28
C ARG A 38 -1.22 13.33 0.62
N ASP A 39 -0.90 12.19 1.24
CA ASP A 39 0.47 11.77 1.53
C ASP A 39 0.75 10.38 0.96
N ARG A 40 1.80 10.26 0.14
CA ARG A 40 2.32 8.96 -0.35
C ARG A 40 2.60 8.07 0.85
N ARG A 41 1.94 6.91 0.91
CA ARG A 41 2.20 5.91 1.96
C ARG A 41 3.27 4.94 1.47
N GLU A 42 4.35 4.85 2.23
CA GLU A 42 5.42 3.86 2.03
C GLU A 42 5.40 2.81 3.13
N GLY A 43 5.64 1.55 2.76
CA GLY A 43 5.76 0.46 3.73
C GLY A 43 6.68 -0.64 3.25
N GLU A 44 7.30 -1.37 4.17
CA GLU A 44 7.99 -2.62 3.85
C GLU A 44 6.96 -3.73 3.67
N GLY A 45 6.87 -4.24 2.45
CA GLY A 45 6.00 -5.34 2.09
C GLY A 45 6.73 -6.68 2.12
N ARG A 46 5.97 -7.73 2.43
CA ARG A 46 6.45 -9.11 2.35
C ARG A 46 5.43 -9.99 1.62
N LEU A 47 5.92 -10.81 0.70
CA LEU A 47 5.14 -11.88 0.08
C LEU A 47 6.00 -13.13 0.01
N ALA A 48 5.61 -14.17 0.75
CA ALA A 48 6.44 -15.35 0.98
C ALA A 48 7.84 -14.98 1.52
N ASP A 49 8.88 -15.30 0.76
CA ASP A 49 10.30 -14.98 1.02
C ASP A 49 10.74 -13.64 0.42
N LEU A 50 9.90 -12.99 -0.39
CA LEU A 50 10.21 -11.71 -1.02
C LEU A 50 9.99 -10.54 -0.05
N THR A 51 10.97 -9.64 0.00
CA THR A 51 10.88 -8.35 0.70
C THR A 51 11.04 -7.21 -0.30
N PHE A 52 10.18 -6.19 -0.17
CA PHE A 52 10.14 -5.08 -1.11
C PHE A 52 9.60 -3.82 -0.44
N ARG A 53 9.90 -2.66 -1.04
CA ARG A 53 9.33 -1.38 -0.65
C ARG A 53 8.08 -1.11 -1.47
N LEU A 54 6.97 -0.88 -0.79
CA LEU A 54 5.66 -0.70 -1.39
C LEU A 54 5.22 0.76 -1.30
N PHE A 55 4.61 1.27 -2.37
CA PHE A 55 4.14 2.65 -2.50
C PHE A 55 2.64 2.64 -2.88
N ASP A 56 1.79 3.31 -2.09
CA ASP A 56 0.39 3.60 -2.44
C ASP A 56 0.30 4.97 -3.13
N THR A 57 -0.29 5.00 -4.32
CA THR A 57 -0.40 6.17 -5.21
C THR A 57 -1.82 6.34 -5.75
#